data_AF-A0A3S5J9P7-F1
#
_entry.id   AF-A0A3S5J9P7-F1
#
_cell.length_a   1.000
_cell.length_b   1.000
_cell.length_c   1.000
_cell.angle_alpha   90.00
_cell.angle_beta   90.00
_cell.angle_gamma   90.00
#
_symmetry.space_group_name_H-M   'P 1'
#
loop_
_entity.id
_entity.type
_entity.pdbx_description
1 polymer ?
#
loop_
_entity_poly.entity_id
_entity_poly.type
_entity_poly.pdbx_seq_one_letter_code
_entity_poly.pdbx_strand_id
1 'polypeptide(L)'
;MRCDLDRLQRFVDMLPDGFPAAFEFRHDSWFTEDVYNVLTSHDIALCHADGENNEMPFVSTTQWGCLRLRKPSYEQSELDGRLEKTASWRDAFIFSKHEDEAARPRMANHYLHMVGEGLRAALG
;
A
#
# COMPACT_ATOMS: atom_id res chain seq x y z
N MET A 1 -15.95 -2.33 10.13
CA MET A 1 -17.16 -2.10 9.31
C MET A 1 -17.16 -3.14 8.21
N ARG A 2 -18.27 -3.87 8.03
CA ARG A 2 -18.43 -4.77 6.88
C ARG A 2 -18.53 -3.98 5.58
N CYS A 3 -18.32 -4.64 4.44
CA CYS A 3 -18.41 -4.03 3.12
C CYS A 3 -19.78 -3.41 2.88
N ASP A 4 -19.75 -2.18 2.36
CA ASP A 4 -20.88 -1.41 1.86
C ASP A 4 -20.41 -0.75 0.58
N LEU A 5 -20.63 -1.47 -0.53
CA LEU A 5 -20.13 -1.07 -1.85
C LEU A 5 -20.77 0.24 -2.32
N ASP A 6 -22.07 0.42 -2.10
CA ASP A 6 -22.79 1.64 -2.49
C ASP A 6 -22.25 2.86 -1.73
N ARG A 7 -21.90 2.68 -0.44
CA ARG A 7 -21.27 3.75 0.34
C ARG A 7 -19.87 4.06 -0.17
N LEU A 8 -19.09 3.06 -0.54
CA LEU A 8 -17.77 3.29 -1.14
C LEU A 8 -17.91 4.07 -2.45
N GLN A 9 -18.79 3.62 -3.36
CA GLN A 9 -19.04 4.27 -4.65
C GLN A 9 -19.41 5.75 -4.47
N ARG A 10 -20.43 6.03 -3.63
CA ARG A 10 -20.83 7.41 -3.34
C ARG A 10 -19.71 8.25 -2.76
N PHE A 11 -18.81 7.64 -1.97
CA PHE A 11 -17.69 8.37 -1.39
C PHE A 11 -16.64 8.71 -2.44
N VAL A 12 -16.24 7.74 -3.26
CA VAL A 12 -15.21 7.97 -4.28
C VAL A 12 -15.69 8.95 -5.36
N ASP A 13 -16.97 8.93 -5.71
CA ASP A 13 -17.58 9.89 -6.65
C ASP A 13 -17.58 11.35 -6.13
N MET A 14 -17.34 11.57 -4.83
CA MET A 14 -17.19 12.91 -4.25
C MET A 14 -15.74 13.41 -4.25
N LEU A 15 -14.76 12.56 -4.58
CA LEU A 15 -13.36 12.98 -4.64
C LEU A 15 -13.13 13.86 -5.88
N PRO A 16 -12.31 14.93 -5.78
CA PRO A 16 -11.94 15.71 -6.96
C PRO A 16 -11.17 14.86 -7.97
N ASP A 17 -11.40 15.12 -9.26
CA ASP A 17 -10.65 14.46 -10.34
C ASP A 17 -9.13 14.61 -10.15
N GLY A 18 -8.41 13.49 -10.30
CA GLY A 18 -6.94 13.47 -10.17
C GLY A 18 -6.41 13.63 -8.74
N PHE A 19 -7.27 13.57 -7.72
CA PHE A 19 -6.83 13.57 -6.33
C PHE A 19 -6.27 12.20 -5.93
N PRO A 20 -4.96 12.08 -5.60
CA PRO A 20 -4.39 10.81 -5.21
C PRO A 20 -4.93 10.38 -3.83
N ALA A 21 -5.64 9.24 -3.80
CA ALA A 21 -6.23 8.70 -2.59
C ALA A 21 -5.86 7.23 -2.39
N ALA A 22 -5.76 6.82 -1.13
CA ALA A 22 -5.55 5.42 -0.76
C ALA A 22 -6.52 5.00 0.35
N PHE A 23 -7.09 3.81 0.25
CA PHE A 23 -8.01 3.24 1.23
C PHE A 23 -7.43 2.03 1.92
N GLU A 24 -7.55 1.99 3.24
CA GLU A 24 -7.30 0.78 4.03
C GLU A 24 -8.62 0.21 4.55
N PHE A 25 -8.86 -1.05 4.23
CA PHE A 25 -9.98 -1.81 4.79
C PHE A 25 -9.51 -2.74 5.91
N ARG A 26 -10.30 -2.83 6.98
CA ARG A 26 -9.99 -3.63 8.18
C ARG A 26 -10.90 -4.85 8.37
N HIS A 27 -11.71 -5.19 7.38
CA HIS A 27 -12.64 -6.30 7.45
C HIS A 27 -12.58 -7.08 6.13
N ASP A 28 -12.55 -8.41 6.22
CA ASP A 28 -12.35 -9.33 5.09
C ASP A 28 -13.33 -9.13 3.92
N SER A 29 -14.59 -8.81 4.22
CA SER A 29 -15.65 -8.56 3.25
C SER A 29 -15.35 -7.47 2.22
N TRP A 30 -14.33 -6.62 2.44
CA TRP A 30 -13.94 -5.58 1.48
C TRP A 30 -13.01 -6.11 0.38
N PHE A 31 -12.40 -7.28 0.55
CA PHE A 31 -11.46 -7.85 -0.42
C PHE A 31 -12.23 -8.65 -1.48
N THR A 32 -12.87 -7.91 -2.40
CA THR A 32 -13.71 -8.46 -3.47
C THR A 32 -13.41 -7.75 -4.78
N GLU A 33 -13.62 -8.43 -5.91
CA GLU A 33 -13.42 -7.86 -7.25
C GLU A 33 -14.21 -6.56 -7.46
N ASP A 34 -15.45 -6.48 -6.96
CA ASP A 34 -16.27 -5.27 -7.10
C ASP A 34 -15.63 -4.06 -6.41
N VAL A 35 -15.06 -4.25 -5.21
CA VAL A 35 -14.33 -3.17 -4.52
C VAL A 35 -13.07 -2.79 -5.30
N TYR A 36 -12.32 -3.76 -5.82
CA TYR A 36 -11.12 -3.47 -6.62
C TYR A 36 -11.46 -2.70 -7.89
N ASN A 37 -12.55 -3.05 -8.57
CA ASN A 37 -13.03 -2.35 -9.76
C ASN A 37 -13.39 -0.89 -9.45
N VAL A 38 -14.08 -0.63 -8.33
CA VAL A 38 -14.37 0.75 -7.90
C VAL A 38 -13.08 1.53 -7.69
N LEU A 39 -12.12 0.97 -6.94
CA LEU A 39 -10.84 1.63 -6.69
C LEU A 39 -10.05 1.90 -7.99
N THR A 40 -9.95 0.90 -8.88
CA THR A 40 -9.26 1.03 -10.17
C THR A 40 -9.91 2.04 -11.09
N SER A 41 -11.24 2.09 -11.15
CA SER A 41 -11.96 3.06 -12.00
C SER A 41 -11.72 4.51 -11.60
N HIS A 42 -11.34 4.75 -10.35
CA HIS A 42 -11.06 6.07 -9.78
C HIS A 42 -9.56 6.35 -9.58
N ASP A 43 -8.67 5.46 -10.04
CA ASP A 43 -7.22 5.51 -9.78
C ASP A 43 -6.87 5.67 -8.28
N ILE A 44 -7.59 4.95 -7.42
CA ILE A 44 -7.41 4.95 -5.96
C ILE A 44 -6.63 3.71 -5.53
N ALA A 45 -5.56 3.90 -4.75
CA ALA A 45 -4.73 2.79 -4.29
C ALA A 45 -5.39 2.02 -3.13
N LEU A 46 -5.36 0.68 -3.20
CA LEU A 46 -5.56 -0.16 -2.03
C LEU A 46 -4.32 -0.07 -1.13
N CYS A 47 -4.50 0.41 0.11
CA CYS A 47 -3.44 0.51 1.09
C CYS A 47 -3.16 -0.85 1.72
N HIS A 48 -1.92 -1.33 1.56
CA HIS A 48 -1.44 -2.57 2.13
C HIS A 48 -0.82 -2.30 3.50
N ALA A 49 -1.64 -2.42 4.53
CA ALA A 49 -1.21 -2.32 5.93
C ALA A 49 -0.90 -3.70 6.54
N ASP A 50 -0.14 -3.75 7.63
CA ASP A 50 -0.12 -4.96 8.44
C ASP A 50 -1.51 -5.22 9.05
N GLY A 51 -2.07 -6.39 8.75
CA GLY A 51 -3.29 -6.89 9.38
C GLY A 51 -3.00 -7.51 10.75
N GLU A 52 -3.95 -7.43 11.67
CA GLU A 52 -3.87 -8.11 12.97
C GLU A 52 -4.25 -9.59 12.87
N ASN A 53 -5.00 -9.98 11.84
CA ASN A 53 -5.41 -11.36 11.53
C ASN A 53 -5.64 -11.46 10.01
N ASN A 54 -5.12 -12.53 9.40
CA ASN A 54 -5.11 -12.87 7.96
C ASN A 54 -4.11 -12.17 7.04
N GLU A 55 -3.54 -12.99 6.15
CA GLU A 55 -2.90 -12.56 4.91
C GLU A 55 -3.95 -11.88 4.02
N MET A 56 -3.92 -10.55 3.97
CA MET A 56 -4.74 -9.80 3.01
C MET A 56 -4.18 -10.02 1.60
N PRO A 57 -5.04 -10.22 0.58
CA PRO A 57 -4.57 -10.38 -0.78
C PRO A 57 -3.83 -9.12 -1.24
N PHE A 58 -2.68 -9.33 -1.88
CA PHE A 58 -1.94 -8.24 -2.47
C PHE A 58 -2.50 -7.92 -3.86
N VAL A 59 -3.36 -6.92 -3.94
CA VAL A 59 -3.95 -6.44 -5.20
C VAL A 59 -3.50 -5.01 -5.46
N SER A 60 -3.05 -4.75 -6.69
CA SER A 60 -2.73 -3.40 -7.16
C SER A 60 -3.92 -2.84 -7.92
N THR A 61 -4.49 -1.74 -7.43
CA THR A 61 -5.61 -1.06 -8.09
C THR A 61 -5.17 0.13 -8.94
N THR A 62 -3.92 0.56 -8.80
CA THR A 62 -3.29 1.65 -9.58
C THR A 62 -1.88 1.26 -10.00
N GLN A 63 -1.19 2.14 -10.72
CA GLN A 63 0.23 2.00 -11.09
C GLN A 63 1.18 2.50 -10.00
N TRP A 64 0.65 2.98 -8.87
CA TRP A 64 1.39 3.37 -7.67
C TRP A 64 0.81 2.61 -6.47
N GLY A 65 1.36 2.77 -5.28
CA GLY A 65 0.72 2.14 -4.13
C GLY A 65 1.11 2.72 -2.78
N CYS A 66 0.41 2.24 -1.75
CA CYS A 66 0.57 2.71 -0.38
C CYS A 66 0.80 1.52 0.56
N LEU A 67 1.91 1.56 1.29
CA LEU A 67 2.21 0.61 2.38
C LEU A 67 2.08 1.31 3.72
N ARG A 68 1.41 0.67 4.68
CA ARG A 68 1.40 1.12 6.08
C ARG A 68 2.08 0.11 6.99
N LEU A 69 3.32 0.44 7.34
CA LEU A 69 4.17 -0.37 8.20
C LEU A 69 3.86 -0.05 9.68
N ARG A 70 3.31 -1.02 10.40
CA ARG A 70 2.85 -0.88 11.78
C ARG A 70 3.66 -1.70 12.79
N LYS A 71 4.43 -2.69 12.35
CA LYS A 71 5.24 -3.49 13.26
C LYS A 71 6.34 -2.64 13.91
N PRO A 72 6.71 -2.90 15.17
CA PRO A 72 7.79 -2.18 15.84
C PRO A 72 9.16 -2.42 15.18
N SER A 73 9.32 -3.56 14.52
CA SER A 73 10.49 -3.91 13.71
C SER A 73 10.07 -4.88 12.60
N TYR A 74 10.90 -4.98 11.57
CA TYR A 74 10.75 -5.94 10.49
C TYR A 74 12.06 -6.68 10.31
N GLU A 75 11.96 -7.98 10.05
CA GLU A 75 13.08 -8.75 9.52
C GLU A 75 13.31 -8.36 8.06
N GLN A 76 14.56 -8.49 7.60
CA GLN A 76 14.93 -8.13 6.22
C GLN A 76 14.07 -8.87 5.19
N SER A 77 13.81 -10.16 5.42
CA SER A 77 12.99 -10.98 4.53
C SER A 77 11.53 -10.51 4.42
N GLU A 78 10.97 -9.88 5.46
CA GLU A 78 9.64 -9.28 5.41
C GLU A 78 9.61 -8.03 4.54
N LEU A 79 10.70 -7.26 4.55
CA LEU A 79 10.84 -6.09 3.69
C LEU A 79 11.07 -6.51 2.23
N ASP A 80 11.89 -7.53 2.00
CA ASP A 80 12.17 -8.07 0.66
C ASP A 80 10.89 -8.62 0.01
N GLY A 81 10.12 -9.44 0.73
CA GLY A 81 8.85 -9.96 0.21
C GLY A 81 7.81 -8.87 -0.06
N ARG A 82 7.91 -7.71 0.61
CA ARG A 82 7.10 -6.52 0.28
C ARG A 82 7.60 -5.84 -0.98
N LEU A 83 8.91 -5.66 -1.14
CA LEU A 83 9.52 -5.08 -2.34
C LEU A 83 9.14 -5.87 -3.59
N GLU A 84 9.25 -7.20 -3.55
CA GLU A 84 8.88 -8.09 -4.65
C GLU A 84 7.42 -7.87 -5.10
N LYS A 85 6.49 -7.79 -4.14
CA LYS A 85 5.07 -7.53 -4.42
C LYS A 85 4.85 -6.14 -5.03
N THR A 86 5.63 -5.15 -4.62
CA THR A 86 5.53 -3.76 -5.10
C THR A 86 6.36 -3.47 -6.35
N ALA A 87 7.07 -4.44 -6.90
CA ALA A 87 8.05 -4.21 -7.99
C ALA A 87 7.43 -3.65 -9.28
N SER A 88 6.12 -3.85 -9.48
CA SER A 88 5.38 -3.31 -10.64
C SER A 88 4.92 -1.87 -10.46
N TRP A 89 4.99 -1.32 -9.25
CA TRP A 89 4.56 0.05 -8.98
C TRP A 89 5.60 1.04 -9.50
N ARG A 90 5.12 2.11 -10.15
CA ARG A 90 5.93 3.27 -10.52
C ARG A 90 6.39 4.05 -9.29
N ASP A 91 5.47 4.23 -8.33
CA ASP A 91 5.71 4.97 -7.10
C ASP A 91 5.14 4.20 -5.89
N ALA A 92 5.84 4.27 -4.76
CA ALA A 92 5.40 3.67 -3.50
C ALA A 92 5.44 4.69 -2.36
N PHE A 93 4.30 4.91 -1.71
CA PHE A 93 4.17 5.73 -0.53
C PHE A 93 4.18 4.84 0.71
N ILE A 94 5.22 4.95 1.54
CA ILE A 94 5.40 4.09 2.72
C ILE A 94 5.29 4.93 3.98
N PHE A 95 4.30 4.61 4.82
CA PHE A 95 4.10 5.27 6.12
C PHE A 95 4.46 4.31 7.25
N SER A 96 5.47 4.65 8.04
CA SER A 96 5.80 3.92 9.28
C SER A 96 5.21 4.63 10.49
N LYS A 97 4.58 3.88 11.40
CA LYS A 97 3.96 4.45 12.61
C LYS A 97 4.95 4.65 13.77
N HIS A 98 6.26 4.71 13.53
CA HIS A 98 7.20 4.89 14.63
C HIS A 98 7.07 6.31 15.18
N GLU A 99 6.56 6.40 16.42
CA GLU A 99 6.61 7.61 17.26
C GLU A 99 8.05 7.99 17.63
N ASP A 100 9.02 7.14 17.33
CA ASP A 100 10.45 7.41 17.53
C ASP A 100 11.02 8.22 16.36
N GLU A 101 11.30 9.50 16.62
CA GLU A 101 11.74 10.51 15.65
C GLU A 101 13.04 10.13 14.91
N ALA A 102 13.84 9.23 15.49
CA ALA A 102 15.08 8.70 14.91
C ALA A 102 14.90 7.41 14.06
N ALA A 103 13.73 6.75 14.11
CA ALA A 103 13.44 5.55 13.32
C ALA A 103 12.91 5.90 11.91
N ARG A 104 12.19 7.03 11.79
CA ARG A 104 11.62 7.52 10.54
C ARG A 104 12.66 7.73 9.41
N PRO A 105 13.81 8.41 9.64
CA PRO A 105 14.81 8.60 8.60
C PRO A 105 15.55 7.31 8.21
N ARG A 106 15.75 6.39 9.17
CA ARG A 106 16.50 5.14 8.95
C ARG A 106 15.76 4.18 8.03
N MET A 107 14.46 3.99 8.23
CA MET A 107 13.65 3.13 7.35
C MET A 107 13.45 3.75 5.97
N ALA A 108 13.24 5.07 5.89
CA ALA A 108 13.16 5.76 4.61
C ALA A 108 14.46 5.60 3.81
N ASN A 109 15.63 5.76 4.46
CA ASN A 109 16.92 5.56 3.82
C ASN A 109 17.18 4.09 3.42
N HIS A 110 16.74 3.13 4.23
CA HIS A 110 16.87 1.69 3.90
C HIS A 110 16.05 1.34 2.65
N TYR A 111 14.79 1.78 2.58
CA TYR A 111 13.94 1.57 1.41
C TYR A 111 14.50 2.27 0.15
N LEU A 112 14.96 3.51 0.27
CA LEU A 112 15.60 4.23 -0.85
C LEU A 112 16.88 3.54 -1.33
N HIS A 113 17.69 3.01 -0.40
CA HIS A 113 18.88 2.24 -0.74
C HIS A 113 18.52 0.96 -1.49
N MET A 114 17.52 0.20 -1.01
CA MET A 114 17.08 -1.04 -1.66
C MET A 114 16.46 -0.81 -3.03
N VAL A 115 15.63 0.24 -3.20
CA VAL A 115 15.08 0.62 -4.51
C VAL A 115 16.21 1.03 -5.47
N GLY A 116 17.22 1.76 -4.98
CA GLY A 116 18.39 2.16 -5.77
C GLY A 116 19.25 0.97 -6.20
N GLU A 117 19.49 0.00 -5.33
CA GLU A 117 20.25 -1.22 -5.65
C GLU A 117 19.46 -2.15 -6.59
N GLY A 118 18.14 -2.26 -6.40
CA GLY A 118 17.26 -3.01 -7.31
C GLY A 118 17.21 -2.42 -8.72
N LEU A 119 17.19 -1.09 -8.86
CA LEU A 119 17.27 -0.40 -10.16
C LEU A 119 18.62 -0.66 -10.86
N ARG A 120 19.72 -0.68 -10.11
CA ARG A 120 21.07 -0.95 -10.65
C ARG A 120 21.23 -2.39 -11.12
N ALA A 121 20.68 -3.35 -10.39
CA ALA A 121 20.67 -4.75 -10.77
C ALA A 121 19.80 -5.05 -12.00
N ALA A 122 18.71 -4.28 -12.22
CA ALA A 122 17.84 -4.41 -13.39
C ALA A 122 18.38 -3.74 -14.67
N LEU A 123 19.40 -2.89 -14.54
CA LEU A 123 20.01 -2.11 -15.65
C LEU A 123 21.45 -2.56 -16.01
N GLY A 124 21.96 -3.61 -15.35
CA GLY A 124 23.25 -4.26 -15.66
C GLY A 124 23.06 -5.60 -16.36
#